data_AF-A0A2G8S662-F1
#
_entry.id   AF-A0A2G8S662-F1
#
_cell.length_a   1.000
_cell.length_b   1.000
_cell.length_c   1.000
_cell.angle_alpha   90.00
_cell.angle_beta   90.00
_cell.angle_gamma   90.00
#
_symmetry.space_group_name_H-M   'P 1'
#
loop_
_entity.id
_entity.type
_entity.pdbx_description
1 polymer ?
#
loop_
_entity_poly.entity_id
_entity_poly.type
_entity_poly.pdbx_seq_one_letter_code
_entity_poly.pdbx_strand_id
1 'polypeptide(L)'
;MAVTQTHGRQCDNVVVDFGGVLFTWSANTMTPVRPKLLRRILSSSIWFEYERGTITEQECVQLVAAEFSIFEVDFARALKNLRRSVRLDNAVFDLLRSLKKRAGVRIFAVANMASAEWDLLRRKMEPEVWALFDHIYTSATVGARKPNLDFFKHILDAAGLNPARTVLVDNRVENIVSATSIGMKAVAFTTAEEAERALTALVRDPVADAERWMRAHAKEMWSVTDTGAALEENFGQLLILDVTKDASLANVVAPKRLANFFRGRTVLTTDVFPDDLNTTSTACMTLGAFSQEVKDDIIDEILSIKTREGLIPTYFDSTRPRIDPVVNVNVLTFLCLNGRGHELPEALDWIHAVLHARAYEHGTLYFPAGDAFLFFLARLLDVSPAVRQRLGKLFAERVQERCSADSGGDALALAMRVAAAASAGVRAARDCEWLRAMQEEDGAWPIGFICRYGSGGVKIGNKGLTTALAVAAIRKYEALA
;
A
#
# COMPACT_ATOMS: atom_id res chain seq x y z
N MET A 1 -21.05 -20.48 -4.25
CA MET A 1 -20.70 -19.12 -4.70
C MET A 1 -19.29 -18.85 -4.23
N ALA A 2 -18.34 -18.70 -5.15
CA ALA A 2 -16.94 -18.47 -4.79
C ALA A 2 -16.83 -17.08 -4.14
N VAL A 3 -16.33 -17.04 -2.90
CA VAL A 3 -15.80 -15.81 -2.33
C VAL A 3 -14.64 -15.42 -3.23
N THR A 4 -14.84 -14.39 -4.06
CA THR A 4 -13.75 -13.73 -4.77
C THR A 4 -12.77 -13.29 -3.70
N GLN A 5 -11.67 -14.02 -3.52
CA GLN A 5 -10.58 -13.57 -2.68
C GLN A 5 -10.12 -12.24 -3.27
N THR A 6 -10.50 -11.14 -2.62
CA THR A 6 -10.07 -9.79 -2.98
C THR A 6 -8.62 -9.66 -2.53
N HIS A 7 -7.72 -10.10 -3.41
CA HIS A 7 -6.27 -10.05 -3.24
C HIS A 7 -5.80 -8.60 -3.40
N GLY A 8 -5.61 -7.90 -2.28
CA GLY A 8 -4.89 -6.63 -2.27
C GLY A 8 -5.41 -5.58 -1.29
N ARG A 9 -6.73 -5.51 -1.04
CA ARG A 9 -7.31 -4.53 -0.10
C ARG A 9 -7.07 -4.91 1.37
N GLN A 10 -6.89 -3.91 2.23
CA GLN A 10 -6.61 -4.14 3.65
C GLN A 10 -7.87 -4.45 4.46
N CYS A 11 -9.00 -3.83 4.12
CA CYS A 11 -10.29 -4.04 4.77
C CYS A 11 -11.38 -4.37 3.75
N ASP A 12 -12.23 -5.35 4.08
CA ASP A 12 -13.44 -5.68 3.32
C ASP A 12 -14.70 -5.06 3.94
N ASN A 13 -14.61 -4.70 5.23
CA ASN A 13 -15.76 -4.35 6.05
C ASN A 13 -15.51 -3.01 6.73
N VAL A 14 -16.51 -2.13 6.70
CA VAL A 14 -16.52 -0.85 7.40
C VAL A 14 -17.62 -0.88 8.45
N VAL A 15 -17.28 -0.63 9.71
CA VAL A 15 -18.22 -0.50 10.83
C VAL A 15 -18.25 0.97 11.23
N VAL A 16 -19.43 1.61 11.21
CA VAL A 16 -19.55 3.06 11.40
C VAL A 16 -20.45 3.39 12.58
N ASP A 17 -20.01 4.29 13.45
CA ASP A 17 -20.83 4.79 14.55
C ASP A 17 -22.00 5.68 14.09
N PHE A 18 -23.05 5.75 14.90
CA PHE A 18 -24.13 6.71 14.71
C PHE A 18 -23.79 8.09 15.26
N GLY A 19 -23.42 8.17 16.53
CA GLY A 19 -23.47 9.39 17.34
C GLY A 19 -22.28 10.33 17.12
N GLY A 20 -22.45 11.33 16.26
CA GLY A 20 -21.38 12.25 15.89
C GLY A 20 -20.49 11.73 14.77
N VAL A 21 -20.99 10.72 14.03
CA VAL A 21 -20.45 10.27 12.74
C VAL A 21 -21.56 10.34 11.69
N LEU A 22 -22.53 9.41 11.71
CA LEU A 22 -23.67 9.42 10.77
C LEU A 22 -24.73 10.48 11.09
N PHE A 23 -24.90 10.78 12.39
CA PHE A 23 -25.93 11.68 12.87
C PHE A 23 -25.37 12.68 13.87
N THR A 24 -25.86 13.92 13.79
CA THR A 24 -25.60 14.97 14.77
C THR A 24 -26.84 15.21 15.62
N TRP A 25 -26.64 15.70 16.85
CA TRP A 25 -27.71 16.01 17.80
C TRP A 25 -27.34 17.22 18.66
N SER A 26 -28.34 17.84 19.30
CA SER A 26 -28.16 19.01 20.15
C SER A 26 -28.54 18.74 21.59
N ALA A 27 -27.62 19.03 22.51
CA ALA A 27 -27.89 19.03 23.94
C ALA A 27 -28.72 20.27 24.37
N ASN A 28 -28.87 21.27 23.50
CA ASN A 28 -29.71 22.43 23.76
C ASN A 28 -31.15 22.12 23.41
N THR A 29 -31.89 21.64 24.42
CA THR A 29 -33.27 21.18 24.26
C THR A 29 -34.30 22.27 24.58
N MET A 30 -33.88 23.49 24.91
CA MET A 30 -34.77 24.58 25.37
C MET A 30 -35.70 24.13 26.53
N THR A 31 -35.16 23.37 27.48
CA THR A 31 -35.85 22.90 28.69
C THR A 31 -35.09 23.34 29.95
N PRO A 32 -35.68 23.22 31.15
CA PRO A 32 -34.96 23.44 32.41
C PRO A 32 -33.73 22.53 32.60
N VAL A 33 -33.68 21.37 31.92
CA VAL A 33 -32.52 20.49 31.92
C VAL A 33 -31.38 21.13 31.10
N ARG A 34 -30.41 21.70 31.81
CA ARG A 34 -29.27 22.39 31.19
C ARG A 34 -28.45 21.43 30.31
N PRO A 35 -27.86 21.90 29.19
CA PRO A 35 -27.08 21.05 28.28
C PRO A 35 -25.94 20.26 28.96
N LYS A 36 -25.25 20.87 29.94
CA LYS A 36 -24.19 20.19 30.70
C LYS A 36 -24.74 19.04 31.55
N LEU A 37 -25.91 19.24 32.15
CA LEU A 37 -26.59 18.20 32.94
C LEU A 37 -27.07 17.06 32.03
N LEU A 38 -27.68 17.39 30.89
CA LEU A 38 -28.12 16.39 29.92
C LEU A 38 -26.94 15.52 29.45
N ARG A 39 -25.79 16.11 29.10
CA ARG A 39 -24.58 15.34 28.75
C ARG A 39 -24.09 14.45 29.90
N ARG A 40 -24.18 14.91 31.15
CA ARG A 40 -23.82 14.10 32.33
C ARG A 40 -24.79 12.92 32.51
N ILE A 41 -26.09 13.12 32.27
CA ILE A 41 -27.10 12.06 32.28
C ILE A 41 -26.82 11.01 31.21
N LEU A 42 -26.56 11.44 29.96
CA LEU A 42 -26.25 10.54 28.84
C LEU A 42 -24.93 9.75 29.02
N SER A 43 -24.11 10.12 30.01
CA SER A 43 -22.88 9.42 30.39
C SER A 43 -23.00 8.66 31.71
N SER A 44 -24.21 8.49 32.25
CA SER A 44 -24.47 7.83 33.52
C SER A 44 -24.75 6.32 33.37
N SER A 45 -24.58 5.57 34.45
CA SER A 45 -24.93 4.14 34.50
C SER A 45 -26.39 3.89 34.17
N ILE A 46 -27.32 4.71 34.69
CA ILE A 46 -28.76 4.59 34.40
C ILE A 46 -29.03 4.71 32.90
N TRP A 47 -28.41 5.68 32.24
CA TRP A 47 -28.55 5.82 30.80
C TRP A 47 -27.93 4.64 30.04
N PHE A 48 -26.81 4.11 30.51
CA PHE A 48 -26.19 2.93 29.90
C PHE A 48 -27.05 1.66 30.04
N GLU A 49 -27.76 1.48 31.16
CA GLU A 49 -28.77 0.43 31.32
C GLU A 49 -29.89 0.58 30.29
N TYR A 50 -30.40 1.81 30.15
CA TYR A 50 -31.43 2.11 29.17
C TYR A 50 -30.96 1.82 27.73
N GLU A 51 -29.76 2.28 27.36
CA GLU A 51 -29.15 1.99 26.05
C GLU A 51 -29.04 0.48 25.78
N ARG A 52 -28.77 -0.35 26.80
CA ARG A 52 -28.71 -1.81 26.68
C ARG A 52 -30.06 -2.50 26.66
N GLY A 53 -31.14 -1.77 26.91
CA GLY A 53 -32.49 -2.31 27.01
C GLY A 53 -32.74 -3.11 28.30
N THR A 54 -31.93 -2.92 29.34
CA THR A 54 -32.12 -3.60 30.64
C THR A 54 -33.20 -2.91 31.50
N ILE A 55 -33.48 -1.63 31.24
CA ILE A 55 -34.58 -0.87 31.82
C ILE A 55 -35.40 -0.18 30.72
N THR A 56 -36.66 0.08 31.02
CA THR A 56 -37.59 0.81 30.13
C THR A 56 -37.33 2.32 30.13
N GLU A 57 -37.88 3.04 29.14
CA GLU A 57 -37.81 4.52 29.11
C GLU A 57 -38.44 5.13 30.37
N GLN A 58 -39.56 4.57 30.84
CA GLN A 58 -40.24 5.07 32.03
C GLN A 58 -39.37 4.91 33.29
N GLU A 59 -38.77 3.73 33.49
CA GLU A 59 -37.84 3.49 34.61
C GLU A 59 -36.61 4.39 34.50
N CYS A 60 -36.05 4.55 33.30
CA CYS A 60 -34.92 5.46 33.05
C CYS A 60 -35.26 6.90 33.46
N VAL A 61 -36.44 7.41 33.05
CA VAL A 61 -36.89 8.76 33.42
C VAL A 61 -37.03 8.91 34.93
N GLN A 62 -37.63 7.94 35.62
CA GLN A 62 -37.81 7.96 37.08
C GLN A 62 -36.46 7.93 37.82
N LEU A 63 -35.57 7.02 37.44
CA LEU A 63 -34.26 6.86 38.06
C LEU A 63 -33.37 8.09 37.81
N VAL A 64 -33.39 8.65 36.61
CA VAL A 64 -32.66 9.89 36.28
C VAL A 64 -33.22 11.07 37.06
N ALA A 65 -34.55 11.21 37.14
CA ALA A 65 -35.19 12.28 37.90
C ALA A 65 -34.76 12.26 39.38
N ALA A 66 -34.76 11.07 39.98
CA ALA A 66 -34.33 10.86 41.36
C ALA A 66 -32.83 11.18 41.55
N GLU A 67 -31.95 10.54 40.78
CA GLU A 67 -30.48 10.67 40.91
C GLU A 67 -29.98 12.09 40.68
N PHE A 68 -30.55 12.78 39.67
CA PHE A 68 -30.10 14.11 39.28
C PHE A 68 -30.94 15.25 39.87
N SER A 69 -31.92 14.92 40.73
CA SER A 69 -32.80 15.89 41.39
C SER A 69 -33.49 16.84 40.40
N ILE A 70 -34.08 16.28 39.33
CA ILE A 70 -34.86 17.00 38.31
C ILE A 70 -36.26 16.42 38.21
N PHE A 71 -37.21 17.21 37.71
CA PHE A 71 -38.56 16.71 37.47
C PHE A 71 -38.59 15.75 36.27
N GLU A 72 -39.30 14.62 36.41
CA GLU A 72 -39.51 13.64 35.32
C GLU A 72 -40.02 14.30 34.04
N VAL A 73 -40.99 15.22 34.17
CA VAL A 73 -41.58 15.96 33.05
C VAL A 73 -40.56 16.79 32.28
N ASP A 74 -39.56 17.37 32.96
CA ASP A 74 -38.53 18.18 32.32
C ASP A 74 -37.52 17.31 31.59
N PHE A 75 -37.13 16.17 32.16
CA PHE A 75 -36.26 15.21 31.49
C PHE A 75 -36.95 14.55 30.29
N ALA A 76 -38.20 14.11 30.43
CA ALA A 76 -38.99 13.56 29.32
C ALA A 76 -39.14 14.58 28.18
N ARG A 77 -39.37 15.86 28.50
CA ARG A 77 -39.39 16.96 27.51
C ARG A 77 -38.03 17.15 26.85
N ALA A 78 -36.94 17.10 27.63
CA ALA A 78 -35.58 17.20 27.12
C ALA A 78 -35.28 16.06 26.14
N LEU A 79 -35.64 14.82 26.49
CA LEU A 79 -35.47 13.64 25.63
C LEU A 79 -36.28 13.76 24.33
N LYS A 80 -37.53 14.23 24.39
CA LYS A 80 -38.33 14.53 23.19
C LYS A 80 -37.67 15.57 22.28
N ASN A 81 -37.11 16.63 22.84
CA ASN A 81 -36.44 17.68 22.07
C ASN A 81 -35.07 17.22 21.51
N LEU A 82 -34.35 16.37 22.26
CA LEU A 82 -33.14 15.69 21.79
C LEU A 82 -33.45 14.88 20.52
N ARG A 83 -34.48 14.02 20.56
CA ARG A 83 -34.95 13.22 19.40
C ARG A 83 -35.27 14.09 18.18
N ARG A 84 -35.90 15.25 18.40
CA ARG A 84 -36.21 16.21 17.33
C ARG A 84 -34.97 16.86 16.74
N SER A 85 -33.90 17.03 17.51
CA SER A 85 -32.65 17.66 17.06
C SER A 85 -31.80 16.79 16.14
N VAL A 86 -32.03 15.48 16.10
CA VAL A 86 -31.24 14.55 15.28
C VAL A 86 -31.28 14.92 13.81
N ARG A 87 -30.11 15.08 13.18
CA ARG A 87 -29.91 15.37 11.76
C ARG A 87 -28.93 14.37 11.16
N LEU A 88 -29.16 14.02 9.90
CA LEU A 88 -28.28 13.16 9.11
C LEU A 88 -27.09 13.96 8.59
N ASP A 89 -25.91 13.37 8.59
CA ASP A 89 -24.73 13.92 7.92
C ASP A 89 -24.64 13.41 6.48
N ASN A 90 -25.13 14.20 5.52
CA ASN A 90 -25.22 13.76 4.12
C ASN A 90 -23.83 13.43 3.54
N ALA A 91 -22.78 14.14 3.95
CA ALA A 91 -21.44 13.92 3.43
C ALA A 91 -20.90 12.53 3.80
N VAL A 92 -21.16 12.07 5.03
CA VAL A 92 -20.76 10.73 5.46
C VAL A 92 -21.56 9.65 4.73
N PHE A 93 -22.86 9.86 4.51
CA PHE A 93 -23.67 8.91 3.73
C PHE A 93 -23.23 8.82 2.27
N ASP A 94 -22.91 9.95 1.63
CA ASP A 94 -22.41 9.98 0.25
C ASP A 94 -21.05 9.28 0.13
N LEU A 95 -20.17 9.49 1.10
CA LEU A 95 -18.92 8.74 1.22
C LEU A 95 -19.17 7.23 1.28
N LEU A 96 -20.02 6.75 2.20
CA LEU A 96 -20.28 5.32 2.36
C LEU A 96 -20.92 4.70 1.11
N ARG A 97 -21.85 5.40 0.44
CA ARG A 97 -22.40 4.97 -0.86
C ARG A 97 -21.30 4.83 -1.91
N SER A 98 -20.41 5.82 -1.97
CA SER A 98 -19.28 5.85 -2.90
C SER A 98 -18.32 4.69 -2.64
N LEU A 99 -17.98 4.40 -1.38
CA LEU A 99 -17.14 3.26 -0.99
C LEU A 99 -17.80 1.92 -1.36
N LYS A 100 -19.08 1.74 -1.06
CA LYS A 100 -19.82 0.51 -1.42
C LYS A 100 -19.83 0.29 -2.93
N LYS A 101 -20.04 1.35 -3.72
CA LYS A 101 -20.06 1.30 -5.19
C LYS A 101 -18.67 1.05 -5.79
N ARG A 102 -17.63 1.73 -5.32
CA ARG A 102 -16.27 1.69 -5.91
C ARG A 102 -15.47 0.47 -5.46
N ALA A 103 -15.54 0.12 -4.18
CA ALA A 103 -14.68 -0.90 -3.56
C ALA A 103 -15.42 -2.20 -3.21
N GLY A 104 -16.76 -2.23 -3.31
CA GLY A 104 -17.56 -3.42 -2.98
C GLY A 104 -17.37 -3.88 -1.54
N VAL A 105 -17.28 -2.94 -0.60
CA VAL A 105 -17.18 -3.24 0.84
C VAL A 105 -18.53 -3.51 1.45
N ARG A 106 -18.56 -4.33 2.51
CA ARG A 106 -19.71 -4.45 3.40
C ARG A 106 -19.69 -3.32 4.41
N ILE A 107 -20.85 -2.71 4.68
CA ILE A 107 -20.98 -1.58 5.59
C ILE A 107 -21.95 -1.93 6.70
N PHE A 108 -21.46 -1.84 7.92
CA PHE A 108 -22.23 -2.08 9.14
C PHE A 108 -22.34 -0.79 9.93
N ALA A 109 -23.43 -0.66 10.66
CA ALA A 109 -23.67 0.49 11.51
C ALA A 109 -23.81 0.05 12.96
N VAL A 110 -23.23 0.81 13.89
CA VAL A 110 -23.26 0.52 15.32
C VAL A 110 -23.69 1.74 16.11
N ALA A 111 -24.51 1.53 17.15
CA ALA A 111 -24.98 2.63 17.98
C ALA A 111 -25.16 2.18 19.44
N ASN A 112 -24.73 3.02 20.38
CA ASN A 112 -25.27 2.98 21.73
C ASN A 112 -26.65 3.65 21.69
N MET A 113 -27.72 2.86 21.65
CA MET A 113 -29.08 3.32 21.40
C MET A 113 -30.09 2.29 21.93
N ALA A 114 -31.08 2.75 22.70
CA ALA A 114 -32.15 1.88 23.15
C ALA A 114 -33.16 1.58 22.02
N SER A 115 -33.97 0.52 22.20
CA SER A 115 -34.94 0.09 21.18
C SER A 115 -35.94 1.18 20.80
N ALA A 116 -36.40 1.98 21.79
CA ALA A 116 -37.37 3.05 21.55
C ALA A 116 -36.80 4.17 20.66
N GLU A 117 -35.55 4.60 20.90
CA GLU A 117 -34.85 5.58 20.05
C GLU A 117 -34.65 5.04 18.64
N TRP A 118 -34.26 3.77 18.53
CA TRP A 118 -34.01 3.15 17.24
C TRP A 118 -35.28 3.07 16.39
N ASP A 119 -36.39 2.62 16.97
CA ASP A 119 -37.66 2.54 16.25
C ASP A 119 -38.18 3.92 15.81
N LEU A 120 -37.99 4.95 16.64
CA LEU A 120 -38.32 6.32 16.28
C LEU A 120 -37.45 6.84 15.14
N LEU A 121 -36.14 6.61 15.21
CA LEU A 121 -35.20 7.05 14.18
C LEU A 121 -35.48 6.35 12.84
N ARG A 122 -35.71 5.03 12.88
CA ARG A 122 -36.02 4.22 11.70
C ARG A 122 -37.27 4.72 10.99
N ARG A 123 -38.33 5.10 11.72
CA ARG A 123 -39.58 5.66 11.16
C ARG A 123 -39.44 7.09 10.63
N LYS A 124 -38.45 7.85 11.12
CA LYS A 124 -38.23 9.26 10.74
C LYS A 124 -37.49 9.40 9.41
N MET A 125 -36.77 8.37 8.99
CA MET A 125 -35.90 8.40 7.81
C MET A 125 -36.46 7.50 6.71
N GLU A 126 -36.16 7.84 5.46
CA GLU A 126 -36.54 7.02 4.31
C GLU A 126 -35.87 5.63 4.37
N PRO A 127 -36.57 4.55 3.97
CA PRO A 127 -36.03 3.18 4.00
C PRO A 127 -34.68 3.00 3.29
N GLU A 128 -34.45 3.75 2.19
CA GLU A 128 -33.23 3.69 1.39
C GLU A 128 -31.98 4.13 2.17
N VAL A 129 -32.15 4.97 3.20
CA VAL A 129 -31.04 5.37 4.10
C VAL A 129 -30.49 4.14 4.82
N TRP A 130 -31.36 3.22 5.22
CA TRP A 130 -30.99 2.02 5.96
C TRP A 130 -30.49 0.90 5.05
N ALA A 131 -30.96 0.85 3.81
CA ALA A 131 -30.53 -0.14 2.80
C ALA A 131 -29.04 -0.03 2.44
N LEU A 132 -28.37 1.08 2.79
CA LEU A 132 -26.93 1.23 2.67
C LEU A 132 -26.17 0.20 3.51
N PHE A 133 -26.71 -0.16 4.68
CA PHE A 133 -26.04 -1.02 5.66
C PHE A 133 -26.43 -2.48 5.45
N ASP A 134 -25.44 -3.35 5.45
CA ASP A 134 -25.60 -4.80 5.46
C ASP A 134 -26.24 -5.27 6.78
N HIS A 135 -25.91 -4.60 7.89
CA HIS A 135 -26.63 -4.73 9.15
C HIS A 135 -26.44 -3.51 10.06
N ILE A 136 -27.37 -3.32 11.00
CA ILE A 136 -27.32 -2.26 12.01
C ILE A 136 -27.45 -2.90 13.39
N TYR A 137 -26.43 -2.73 14.23
CA TYR A 137 -26.39 -3.24 15.59
C TYR A 137 -26.58 -2.09 16.58
N THR A 138 -27.61 -2.15 17.41
CA THR A 138 -27.77 -1.23 18.55
C THR A 138 -27.42 -1.93 19.85
N SER A 139 -27.01 -1.15 20.85
CA SER A 139 -26.71 -1.70 22.17
C SER A 139 -27.88 -2.46 22.80
N ALA A 140 -29.13 -2.05 22.52
CA ALA A 140 -30.31 -2.78 22.99
C ALA A 140 -30.50 -4.13 22.28
N THR A 141 -30.23 -4.20 20.97
CA THR A 141 -30.33 -5.48 20.25
C THR A 141 -29.22 -6.46 20.63
N VAL A 142 -28.04 -5.94 20.99
CA VAL A 142 -26.88 -6.75 21.36
C VAL A 142 -26.88 -7.11 22.86
N GLY A 143 -27.51 -6.30 23.71
CA GLY A 143 -27.43 -6.43 25.17
C GLY A 143 -26.09 -5.95 25.77
N ALA A 144 -25.20 -5.40 24.95
CA ALA A 144 -23.93 -4.79 25.35
C ALA A 144 -23.78 -3.42 24.68
N ARG A 145 -22.84 -2.59 25.13
CA ARG A 145 -22.60 -1.26 24.55
C ARG A 145 -21.12 -1.02 24.30
N LYS A 146 -20.80 -0.14 23.35
CA LYS A 146 -19.43 0.40 23.23
C LYS A 146 -19.12 1.26 24.47
N PRO A 147 -17.88 1.24 25.02
CA PRO A 147 -16.68 0.61 24.48
C PRO A 147 -16.45 -0.86 24.93
N ASN A 148 -17.43 -1.54 25.54
CA ASN A 148 -17.20 -2.89 26.07
C ASN A 148 -16.77 -3.86 24.96
N LEU A 149 -15.74 -4.67 25.21
CA LEU A 149 -15.19 -5.60 24.22
C LEU A 149 -16.25 -6.58 23.70
N ASP A 150 -17.17 -7.01 24.55
CA ASP A 150 -18.22 -7.98 24.18
C ASP A 150 -19.17 -7.44 23.11
N PHE A 151 -19.36 -6.11 23.02
CA PHE A 151 -20.11 -5.51 21.92
C PHE A 151 -19.41 -5.74 20.58
N PHE A 152 -18.10 -5.46 20.53
CA PHE A 152 -17.33 -5.63 19.29
C PHE A 152 -17.15 -7.10 18.93
N LYS A 153 -16.92 -7.98 19.91
CA LYS A 153 -16.85 -9.43 19.67
C LYS A 153 -18.17 -9.96 19.10
N HIS A 154 -19.30 -9.58 19.70
CA HIS A 154 -20.61 -10.00 19.22
C HIS A 154 -20.85 -9.61 17.75
N ILE A 155 -20.56 -8.37 17.35
CA ILE A 155 -20.79 -7.96 15.96
C ILE A 155 -19.86 -8.68 14.98
N LEU A 156 -18.61 -8.98 15.37
CA LEU A 156 -17.66 -9.71 14.53
C LEU A 156 -18.15 -11.14 14.31
N ASP A 157 -18.58 -11.81 15.39
CA ASP A 157 -19.09 -13.18 15.34
C ASP A 157 -20.40 -13.27 14.54
N ALA A 158 -21.37 -12.40 14.86
CA ALA A 158 -22.70 -12.41 14.24
C ALA A 158 -22.67 -12.13 12.73
N ALA A 159 -21.77 -11.25 12.27
CA ALA A 159 -21.61 -10.92 10.85
C ALA A 159 -20.49 -11.71 10.13
N GLY A 160 -19.79 -12.61 10.84
CA GLY A 160 -18.67 -13.38 10.29
C GLY A 160 -17.54 -12.48 9.76
N LEU A 161 -17.14 -11.47 10.54
CA LEU A 161 -16.13 -10.50 10.17
C LEU A 161 -14.76 -10.91 10.69
N ASN A 162 -13.75 -10.88 9.82
CA ASN A 162 -12.36 -10.95 10.27
C ASN A 162 -11.95 -9.57 10.85
N PRO A 163 -11.54 -9.49 12.13
CA PRO A 163 -11.14 -8.22 12.74
C PRO A 163 -10.02 -7.53 11.96
N ALA A 164 -8.99 -8.27 11.53
CA ALA A 164 -7.85 -7.71 10.78
C ALA A 164 -8.24 -7.10 9.43
N ARG A 165 -9.41 -7.45 8.89
CA ARG A 165 -9.99 -6.95 7.62
C ARG A 165 -11.23 -6.07 7.84
N THR A 166 -11.39 -5.54 9.05
CA THR A 166 -12.53 -4.69 9.43
C THR A 166 -12.04 -3.39 10.05
N VAL A 167 -12.57 -2.27 9.57
CA VAL A 167 -12.26 -0.94 10.11
C VAL A 167 -13.45 -0.35 10.84
N LEU A 168 -13.23 0.14 12.07
CA LEU A 168 -14.18 0.97 12.82
C LEU A 168 -13.99 2.45 12.49
N VAL A 169 -15.09 3.17 12.23
CA VAL A 169 -15.14 4.64 12.14
C VAL A 169 -15.94 5.15 13.32
N ASP A 170 -15.28 5.84 14.25
CA ASP A 170 -15.88 6.31 15.50
C ASP A 170 -15.18 7.59 15.97
N ASN A 171 -15.89 8.49 16.64
CA ASN A 171 -15.35 9.74 17.15
C ASN A 171 -14.85 9.65 18.60
N ARG A 172 -15.07 8.51 19.28
CA ARG A 172 -14.68 8.29 20.68
C ARG A 172 -13.44 7.41 20.78
N VAL A 173 -12.40 7.94 21.42
CA VAL A 173 -11.11 7.25 21.59
C VAL A 173 -11.24 5.92 22.33
N GLU A 174 -12.13 5.82 23.31
CA GLU A 174 -12.38 4.60 24.06
C GLU A 174 -12.98 3.48 23.20
N ASN A 175 -13.80 3.82 22.20
CA ASN A 175 -14.35 2.86 21.24
C ASN A 175 -13.25 2.39 20.29
N ILE A 176 -12.42 3.32 19.81
CA ILE A 176 -11.27 3.04 18.96
C ILE A 176 -10.30 2.08 19.65
N VAL A 177 -9.86 2.40 20.87
CA VAL A 177 -8.93 1.56 21.64
C VAL A 177 -9.47 0.16 21.85
N SER A 178 -10.76 0.05 22.16
CA SER A 178 -11.40 -1.25 22.40
C SER A 178 -11.46 -2.10 21.12
N ALA A 179 -11.85 -1.50 19.99
CA ALA A 179 -11.88 -2.19 18.70
C ALA A 179 -10.48 -2.60 18.22
N THR A 180 -9.48 -1.72 18.34
CA THR A 180 -8.11 -2.04 17.91
C THR A 180 -7.44 -3.07 18.82
N SER A 181 -7.78 -3.10 20.12
CA SER A 181 -7.26 -4.11 21.06
C SER A 181 -7.63 -5.56 20.70
N ILE A 182 -8.69 -5.74 19.91
CA ILE A 182 -9.15 -7.06 19.42
C ILE A 182 -8.81 -7.30 17.94
N GLY A 183 -7.93 -6.48 17.36
CA GLY A 183 -7.39 -6.67 16.02
C GLY A 183 -8.14 -5.94 14.90
N MET A 184 -9.16 -5.12 15.20
CA MET A 184 -9.77 -4.25 14.19
C MET A 184 -8.83 -3.11 13.80
N LYS A 185 -8.99 -2.57 12.59
CA LYS A 185 -8.44 -1.25 12.24
C LYS A 185 -9.41 -0.17 12.73
N ALA A 186 -8.93 1.07 12.83
CA ALA A 186 -9.79 2.19 13.20
C ALA A 186 -9.43 3.48 12.48
N VAL A 187 -10.45 4.29 12.22
CA VAL A 187 -10.37 5.67 11.75
C VAL A 187 -11.04 6.54 12.83
N ALA A 188 -10.25 7.42 13.45
CA ALA A 188 -10.78 8.43 14.35
C ALA A 188 -11.55 9.46 13.54
N PHE A 189 -12.86 9.52 13.71
CA PHE A 189 -13.71 10.40 12.92
C PHE A 189 -13.66 11.84 13.42
N THR A 190 -13.39 12.75 12.50
CA THR A 190 -13.31 14.21 12.67
C THR A 190 -14.15 14.91 11.62
N THR A 191 -13.92 14.61 10.34
CA THR A 191 -14.63 15.12 9.17
C THR A 191 -14.83 14.01 8.14
N ALA A 192 -15.80 14.20 7.23
CA ALA A 192 -16.04 13.28 6.13
C ALA A 192 -14.84 13.17 5.17
N GLU A 193 -14.12 14.28 4.92
CA GLU A 193 -12.95 14.32 4.03
C GLU A 193 -11.75 13.53 4.60
N GLU A 194 -11.47 13.68 5.91
CA GLU A 194 -10.43 12.90 6.57
C GLU A 194 -10.79 11.41 6.61
N ALA A 195 -12.06 11.09 6.88
CA ALA A 195 -12.56 9.74 6.81
C ALA A 195 -12.49 9.15 5.40
N GLU A 196 -12.80 9.92 4.35
CA GLU A 196 -12.71 9.46 2.96
C GLU A 196 -11.28 9.06 2.60
N ARG A 197 -10.30 9.92 2.89
CA ARG A 197 -8.89 9.63 2.62
C ARG A 197 -8.42 8.37 3.34
N ALA A 198 -8.71 8.28 4.65
CA ALA A 198 -8.30 7.15 5.48
C ALA A 198 -8.98 5.84 5.04
N LEU A 199 -10.29 5.86 4.79
CA LEU A 199 -11.04 4.68 4.37
C LEU A 199 -10.63 4.24 2.97
N THR A 200 -10.46 5.16 2.02
CA THR A 200 -10.05 4.83 0.65
C THR A 200 -8.72 4.06 0.64
N ALA A 201 -7.73 4.50 1.43
CA ALA A 201 -6.45 3.79 1.56
C ALA A 201 -6.60 2.36 2.14
N LEU A 202 -7.59 2.12 3.00
CA LEU A 202 -7.83 0.81 3.62
C LEU A 202 -8.65 -0.13 2.73
N VAL A 203 -9.61 0.40 1.96
CA VAL A 203 -10.58 -0.41 1.23
C VAL A 203 -10.30 -0.56 -0.27
N ARG A 204 -9.45 0.31 -0.84
CA ARG A 204 -9.01 0.15 -2.23
C ARG A 204 -8.19 -1.12 -2.40
N ASP A 205 -8.24 -1.69 -3.59
CA ASP A 205 -7.35 -2.78 -3.98
C ASP A 205 -6.19 -2.18 -4.80
N PRO A 206 -5.03 -1.92 -4.14
CA PRO A 206 -3.94 -1.22 -4.79
C PRO A 206 -3.38 -1.99 -5.99
N VAL A 207 -3.40 -3.32 -5.94
CA VAL A 207 -2.92 -4.15 -7.05
C VAL A 207 -3.88 -4.06 -8.23
N ALA A 208 -5.18 -4.26 -8.00
CA ALA A 208 -6.17 -4.22 -9.06
C ALA A 208 -6.27 -2.82 -9.71
N ASP A 209 -6.15 -1.75 -8.92
CA ASP A 209 -6.12 -0.37 -9.40
C ASP A 209 -4.95 -0.14 -10.36
N ALA A 210 -3.74 -0.51 -9.93
CA ALA A 210 -2.54 -0.36 -10.74
C ALA A 210 -2.55 -1.21 -12.01
N GLU A 211 -3.09 -2.42 -11.95
CA GLU A 211 -3.23 -3.23 -13.15
C GLU A 211 -4.20 -2.61 -14.17
N ARG A 212 -5.30 -1.99 -13.72
CA ARG A 212 -6.19 -1.25 -14.63
C ARG A 212 -5.46 -0.05 -15.24
N TRP A 213 -4.70 0.67 -14.44
CA TRP A 213 -3.88 1.79 -14.92
C TRP A 213 -2.84 1.32 -15.95
N MET A 214 -2.06 0.27 -15.65
CA MET A 214 -1.03 -0.25 -16.57
C MET A 214 -1.64 -0.75 -17.88
N ARG A 215 -2.80 -1.42 -17.85
CA ARG A 215 -3.51 -1.84 -19.06
C ARG A 215 -3.99 -0.65 -19.91
N ALA A 216 -4.45 0.43 -19.26
CA ALA A 216 -4.88 1.64 -19.96
C ALA A 216 -3.72 2.42 -20.61
N HIS A 217 -2.49 2.25 -20.12
CA HIS A 217 -1.28 2.91 -20.62
C HIS A 217 -0.29 1.94 -21.27
N ALA A 218 -0.76 0.75 -21.65
CA ALA A 218 0.09 -0.33 -22.16
C ALA A 218 0.91 0.16 -23.37
N LYS A 219 2.22 -0.14 -23.37
CA LYS A 219 3.21 0.23 -24.41
C LYS A 219 3.50 1.74 -24.55
N GLU A 220 2.95 2.57 -23.67
CA GLU A 220 3.14 4.03 -23.66
C GLU A 220 3.78 4.53 -22.36
N MET A 221 4.15 3.62 -21.45
CA MET A 221 4.78 3.90 -20.16
C MET A 221 6.27 4.29 -20.31
N TRP A 222 6.54 5.38 -21.00
CA TRP A 222 7.89 5.86 -21.29
C TRP A 222 8.57 6.53 -20.10
N SER A 223 9.90 6.56 -20.16
CA SER A 223 10.72 7.22 -19.15
C SER A 223 10.72 8.74 -19.37
N VAL A 224 10.92 9.50 -18.29
CA VAL A 224 10.98 10.96 -18.30
C VAL A 224 12.18 11.40 -17.46
N THR A 225 12.93 12.42 -17.90
CA THR A 225 13.99 13.00 -17.09
C THR A 225 13.44 13.84 -15.94
N ASP A 226 14.25 14.11 -14.93
CA ASP A 226 13.94 15.12 -13.90
C ASP A 226 13.79 16.55 -14.46
N THR A 227 14.18 16.79 -15.71
CA THR A 227 13.91 18.04 -16.45
C THR A 227 12.61 18.00 -17.29
N GLY A 228 11.86 16.89 -17.27
CA GLY A 228 10.61 16.72 -17.99
C GLY A 228 10.75 16.26 -19.45
N ALA A 229 11.94 15.89 -19.92
CA ALA A 229 12.13 15.39 -21.28
C ALA A 229 11.74 13.91 -21.37
N ALA A 230 10.86 13.54 -22.29
CA ALA A 230 10.50 12.15 -22.53
C ALA A 230 11.62 11.38 -23.25
N LEU A 231 11.77 10.10 -22.92
CA LEU A 231 12.76 9.20 -23.52
C LEU A 231 12.10 7.88 -23.92
N GLU A 232 12.26 7.53 -25.20
CA GLU A 232 12.04 6.17 -25.67
C GLU A 232 13.31 5.36 -25.41
N GLU A 233 13.27 4.51 -24.38
CA GLU A 233 14.42 3.73 -23.92
C GLU A 233 14.03 2.27 -23.68
N ASN A 234 15.00 1.36 -23.84
CA ASN A 234 14.81 -0.08 -23.75
C ASN A 234 14.82 -0.58 -22.30
N PHE A 235 15.62 0.01 -21.42
CA PHE A 235 15.90 -0.55 -20.10
C PHE A 235 14.67 -0.58 -19.20
N GLY A 236 13.91 0.52 -19.09
CA GLY A 236 12.66 0.59 -18.34
C GLY A 236 11.58 -0.34 -18.91
N GLN A 237 11.45 -0.42 -20.23
CA GLN A 237 10.49 -1.34 -20.88
C GLN A 237 10.86 -2.81 -20.63
N LEU A 238 12.15 -3.15 -20.70
CA LEU A 238 12.63 -4.50 -20.39
C LEU A 238 12.40 -4.86 -18.92
N LEU A 239 12.60 -3.92 -17.99
CA LEU A 239 12.30 -4.15 -16.57
C LEU A 239 10.80 -4.27 -16.30
N ILE A 240 9.94 -3.51 -16.98
CA ILE A 240 8.48 -3.68 -16.91
C ILE A 240 8.13 -5.11 -17.34
N LEU A 241 8.59 -5.54 -18.52
CA LEU A 241 8.34 -6.90 -19.01
C LEU A 241 8.87 -7.96 -18.05
N ASP A 242 10.08 -7.75 -17.52
CA ASP A 242 10.69 -8.73 -16.63
C ASP A 242 9.92 -8.89 -15.31
N VAL A 243 9.41 -7.80 -14.75
CA VAL A 243 8.70 -7.81 -13.48
C VAL A 243 7.25 -8.29 -13.64
N THR A 244 6.58 -7.90 -14.73
CA THR A 244 5.17 -8.27 -14.97
C THR A 244 5.02 -9.62 -15.66
N LYS A 245 6.04 -10.07 -16.40
CA LYS A 245 5.98 -11.19 -17.34
C LYS A 245 4.88 -11.06 -18.40
N ASP A 246 4.44 -9.83 -18.68
CA ASP A 246 3.36 -9.51 -19.62
C ASP A 246 3.86 -8.59 -20.75
N ALA A 247 4.06 -9.18 -21.93
CA ALA A 247 4.51 -8.47 -23.13
C ALA A 247 3.45 -7.53 -23.71
N SER A 248 2.19 -7.61 -23.28
CA SER A 248 1.16 -6.66 -23.72
C SER A 248 1.37 -5.28 -23.10
N LEU A 249 1.99 -5.21 -21.91
CA LEU A 249 2.19 -3.97 -21.15
C LEU A 249 3.42 -3.17 -21.59
N ALA A 250 4.49 -3.85 -22.02
CA ALA A 250 5.76 -3.22 -22.34
C ALA A 250 5.97 -3.06 -23.86
N ASN A 251 6.54 -1.94 -24.26
CA ASN A 251 6.97 -1.72 -25.64
C ASN A 251 8.41 -2.19 -25.80
N VAL A 252 8.59 -3.46 -26.13
CA VAL A 252 9.91 -4.07 -26.31
C VAL A 252 10.19 -4.39 -27.78
N VAL A 253 11.44 -4.22 -28.19
CA VAL A 253 11.94 -4.62 -29.51
C VAL A 253 13.16 -5.50 -29.30
N ALA A 254 13.17 -6.68 -29.90
CA ALA A 254 14.31 -7.59 -29.82
C ALA A 254 15.44 -7.08 -30.72
N PRO A 255 16.62 -6.73 -30.17
CA PRO A 255 17.77 -6.45 -31.00
C PRO A 255 18.32 -7.74 -31.61
N LYS A 256 19.13 -7.62 -32.67
CA LYS A 256 19.78 -8.79 -33.29
C LYS A 256 20.83 -9.44 -32.38
N ARG A 257 21.50 -8.64 -31.55
CA ARG A 257 22.60 -9.10 -30.68
C ARG A 257 22.72 -8.24 -29.42
N LEU A 258 23.34 -7.07 -29.52
CA LEU A 258 23.53 -6.14 -28.41
C LEU A 258 22.34 -5.17 -28.29
N ALA A 259 22.07 -4.69 -27.07
CA ALA A 259 21.00 -3.76 -26.80
C ALA A 259 21.55 -2.40 -26.34
N ASN A 260 20.93 -1.34 -26.87
CA ASN A 260 21.19 0.04 -26.48
C ASN A 260 20.21 0.50 -25.41
N PHE A 261 20.63 1.37 -24.49
CA PHE A 261 19.70 2.06 -23.60
C PHE A 261 18.60 2.81 -24.38
N PHE A 262 18.95 3.54 -25.45
CA PHE A 262 18.00 4.34 -26.22
C PHE A 262 17.36 3.58 -27.38
N ARG A 263 16.12 3.92 -27.69
CA ARG A 263 15.45 3.57 -28.94
C ARG A 263 15.46 4.79 -29.87
N GLY A 264 16.49 4.90 -30.69
CA GLY A 264 16.62 6.00 -31.65
C GLY A 264 17.39 7.20 -31.09
N ARG A 265 16.80 8.40 -31.12
CA ARG A 265 17.51 9.64 -30.80
C ARG A 265 17.85 9.70 -29.31
N THR A 266 19.11 10.01 -29.01
CA THR A 266 19.58 10.24 -27.65
C THR A 266 19.04 11.56 -27.10
N VAL A 267 18.77 11.61 -25.79
CA VAL A 267 18.16 12.77 -25.12
C VAL A 267 19.10 13.26 -24.02
N LEU A 268 19.50 14.54 -24.07
CA LEU A 268 20.34 15.18 -23.04
C LEU A 268 21.65 14.42 -22.75
N THR A 269 22.24 13.81 -23.79
CA THR A 269 23.51 13.07 -23.72
C THR A 269 24.22 13.15 -25.08
N THR A 270 25.30 12.38 -25.27
CA THR A 270 26.06 12.30 -26.53
C THR A 270 25.19 11.88 -27.72
N ASP A 271 25.45 12.43 -28.91
CA ASP A 271 24.70 12.11 -30.14
C ASP A 271 24.69 10.62 -30.47
N VAL A 272 25.82 9.95 -30.29
CA VAL A 272 25.95 8.49 -30.40
C VAL A 272 26.08 7.92 -28.99
N PHE A 273 25.15 7.03 -28.62
CA PHE A 273 25.19 6.29 -27.36
C PHE A 273 25.51 4.83 -27.66
N PRO A 274 26.54 4.23 -27.02
CA PRO A 274 26.93 2.86 -27.31
C PRO A 274 25.98 1.85 -26.67
N ASP A 275 25.99 0.63 -27.19
CA ASP A 275 25.34 -0.50 -26.53
C ASP A 275 25.97 -0.73 -25.15
N ASP A 276 25.13 -1.13 -24.21
CA ASP A 276 25.52 -1.24 -22.81
C ASP A 276 25.24 -2.63 -22.25
N LEU A 277 26.08 -3.05 -21.32
CA LEU A 277 26.06 -4.41 -20.79
C LEU A 277 24.84 -4.64 -19.91
N ASN A 278 24.29 -3.59 -19.32
CA ASN A 278 23.16 -3.68 -18.42
C ASN A 278 21.85 -3.93 -19.20
N THR A 279 21.59 -3.13 -20.24
CA THR A 279 20.44 -3.30 -21.14
C THR A 279 20.58 -4.62 -21.91
N THR A 280 21.77 -4.94 -22.42
CA THR A 280 22.02 -6.19 -23.17
C THR A 280 21.75 -7.42 -22.31
N SER A 281 22.30 -7.47 -21.09
CA SER A 281 22.06 -8.58 -20.15
C SER A 281 20.58 -8.71 -19.80
N THR A 282 19.90 -7.58 -19.57
CA THR A 282 18.45 -7.57 -19.28
C THR A 282 17.65 -8.08 -20.48
N ALA A 283 17.98 -7.66 -21.70
CA ALA A 283 17.33 -8.15 -22.91
C ALA A 283 17.48 -9.67 -23.07
N CYS A 284 18.70 -10.19 -22.87
CA CYS A 284 19.01 -11.61 -22.98
C CYS A 284 18.26 -12.47 -21.95
N MET A 285 18.06 -11.94 -20.74
CA MET A 285 17.31 -12.62 -19.67
C MET A 285 15.79 -12.57 -19.89
N THR A 286 15.28 -11.51 -20.51
CA THR A 286 13.84 -11.21 -20.49
C THR A 286 13.10 -11.54 -21.79
N LEU A 287 13.69 -11.29 -22.96
CA LEU A 287 12.94 -11.29 -24.23
C LEU A 287 12.63 -12.68 -24.79
N GLY A 288 13.36 -13.72 -24.37
CA GLY A 288 13.23 -15.07 -24.95
C GLY A 288 13.58 -15.15 -26.45
N ALA A 289 14.14 -14.09 -27.03
CA ALA A 289 14.40 -13.96 -28.47
C ALA A 289 15.81 -14.43 -28.90
N PHE A 290 16.72 -14.68 -27.95
CA PHE A 290 18.12 -15.00 -28.22
C PHE A 290 18.35 -16.50 -28.13
N SER A 291 18.96 -17.09 -29.17
CA SER A 291 19.47 -18.46 -29.11
C SER A 291 20.60 -18.58 -28.09
N GLN A 292 20.90 -19.81 -27.66
CA GLN A 292 22.02 -20.04 -26.75
C GLN A 292 23.35 -19.61 -27.37
N GLU A 293 23.56 -19.88 -28.66
CA GLU A 293 24.75 -19.46 -29.42
C GLU A 293 24.97 -17.94 -29.37
N VAL A 294 23.91 -17.14 -29.53
CA VAL A 294 24.01 -15.67 -29.43
C VAL A 294 24.31 -15.24 -28.00
N LYS A 295 23.73 -15.90 -27.00
CA LYS A 295 24.03 -15.59 -25.59
C LYS A 295 25.47 -15.92 -25.24
N ASP A 296 25.99 -17.06 -25.69
CA ASP A 296 27.36 -17.49 -25.43
C ASP A 296 28.37 -16.54 -26.09
N ASP A 297 28.11 -16.13 -27.33
CA ASP A 297 28.91 -15.14 -28.07
C ASP A 297 28.91 -13.75 -27.38
N ILE A 298 27.77 -13.31 -26.85
CA ILE A 298 27.70 -12.08 -26.05
C ILE A 298 28.50 -12.23 -24.74
N ILE A 299 28.41 -13.38 -24.05
CA ILE A 299 29.17 -13.64 -22.83
C ILE A 299 30.67 -13.62 -23.13
N ASP A 300 31.12 -14.23 -24.23
CA ASP A 300 32.53 -14.22 -24.64
C ASP A 300 33.04 -12.80 -24.89
N GLU A 301 32.24 -11.94 -25.55
CA GLU A 301 32.60 -10.54 -25.72
C GLU A 301 32.69 -9.78 -24.38
N ILE A 302 31.70 -9.96 -23.48
CA ILE A 302 31.72 -9.39 -22.12
C ILE A 302 33.00 -9.79 -21.38
N LEU A 303 33.39 -11.06 -21.44
CA LEU A 303 34.60 -11.57 -20.80
C LEU A 303 35.89 -11.03 -21.44
N SER A 304 35.87 -10.71 -22.73
CA SER A 304 37.03 -10.15 -23.44
C SER A 304 37.31 -8.68 -23.09
N ILE A 305 36.29 -7.93 -22.65
CA ILE A 305 36.39 -6.49 -22.35
C ILE A 305 36.49 -6.16 -20.85
N LYS A 306 36.78 -7.17 -20.01
CA LYS A 306 37.00 -6.96 -18.58
C LYS A 306 38.09 -5.92 -18.31
N THR A 307 37.92 -5.17 -17.23
CA THR A 307 39.00 -4.30 -16.74
C THR A 307 40.19 -5.16 -16.30
N ARG A 308 41.34 -4.50 -16.07
CA ARG A 308 42.53 -5.18 -15.53
C ARG A 308 42.29 -5.83 -14.16
N GLU A 309 41.28 -5.38 -13.43
CA GLU A 309 40.88 -5.88 -12.12
C GLU A 309 39.82 -7.00 -12.22
N GLY A 310 39.47 -7.44 -13.45
CA GLY A 310 38.46 -8.47 -13.68
C GLY A 310 37.01 -7.99 -13.57
N LEU A 311 36.79 -6.67 -13.49
CA LEU A 311 35.45 -6.07 -13.41
C LEU A 311 34.84 -5.84 -14.79
N ILE A 312 33.53 -5.73 -14.84
CA ILE A 312 32.79 -5.49 -16.07
C ILE A 312 32.56 -3.99 -16.30
N PRO A 313 32.92 -3.44 -17.48
CA PRO A 313 32.58 -2.07 -17.84
C PRO A 313 31.08 -1.91 -18.09
N THR A 314 30.58 -0.67 -18.09
CA THR A 314 29.16 -0.40 -18.36
C THR A 314 28.82 -0.52 -19.85
N TYR A 315 29.77 -0.22 -20.74
CA TYR A 315 29.54 -0.13 -22.18
C TYR A 315 30.43 -1.09 -22.96
N PHE A 316 29.96 -1.53 -24.12
CA PHE A 316 30.78 -2.16 -25.17
C PHE A 316 31.61 -1.11 -25.94
N ASP A 317 32.16 -0.14 -25.22
CA ASP A 317 32.92 0.99 -25.76
C ASP A 317 34.08 1.33 -24.81
N SER A 318 35.29 0.97 -25.23
CA SER A 318 36.53 1.18 -24.46
C SER A 318 36.85 2.65 -24.23
N THR A 319 36.26 3.58 -25.00
CA THR A 319 36.43 5.03 -24.79
C THR A 319 35.59 5.55 -23.61
N ARG A 320 34.67 4.72 -23.07
CA ARG A 320 33.84 5.03 -21.90
C ARG A 320 34.11 4.05 -20.75
N PRO A 321 35.29 4.09 -20.09
CA PRO A 321 35.73 3.10 -19.11
C PRO A 321 35.05 3.31 -17.74
N ARG A 322 33.72 3.21 -17.68
CA ARG A 322 32.93 3.40 -16.45
C ARG A 322 32.50 2.05 -15.90
N ILE A 323 32.57 1.90 -14.58
CA ILE A 323 32.12 0.72 -13.85
C ILE A 323 31.00 1.11 -12.89
N ASP A 324 30.10 0.17 -12.63
CA ASP A 324 29.02 0.33 -11.66
C ASP A 324 28.69 -1.04 -11.05
N PRO A 325 28.52 -1.12 -9.72
CA PRO A 325 28.28 -2.40 -9.05
C PRO A 325 26.92 -3.00 -9.39
N VAL A 326 25.88 -2.20 -9.69
CA VAL A 326 24.57 -2.74 -10.13
C VAL A 326 24.70 -3.40 -11.50
N VAL A 327 25.48 -2.80 -12.41
CA VAL A 327 25.75 -3.39 -13.73
C VAL A 327 26.52 -4.71 -13.58
N ASN A 328 27.51 -4.76 -12.68
CA ASN A 328 28.26 -5.99 -12.43
C ASN A 328 27.37 -7.09 -11.82
N VAL A 329 26.45 -6.76 -10.91
CA VAL A 329 25.44 -7.70 -10.39
C VAL A 329 24.56 -8.23 -11.52
N ASN A 330 24.05 -7.35 -12.40
CA ASN A 330 23.14 -7.73 -13.46
C ASN A 330 23.82 -8.61 -14.53
N VAL A 331 25.06 -8.29 -14.91
CA VAL A 331 25.86 -9.10 -15.83
C VAL A 331 26.18 -10.47 -15.21
N LEU A 332 26.60 -10.51 -13.95
CA LEU A 332 26.84 -11.78 -13.25
C LEU A 332 25.58 -12.64 -13.17
N THR A 333 24.41 -12.02 -12.99
CA THR A 333 23.10 -12.72 -13.03
C THR A 333 22.88 -13.37 -14.38
N PHE A 334 23.15 -12.65 -15.47
CA PHE A 334 23.06 -13.19 -16.84
C PHE A 334 24.02 -14.37 -17.06
N LEU A 335 25.28 -14.25 -16.63
CA LEU A 335 26.24 -15.36 -16.75
C LEU A 335 25.82 -16.57 -15.90
N CYS A 336 25.34 -16.37 -14.66
CA CYS A 336 24.84 -17.45 -13.81
C CYS A 336 23.69 -18.22 -14.46
N LEU A 337 22.73 -17.52 -15.08
CA LEU A 337 21.62 -18.16 -15.81
C LEU A 337 22.05 -19.01 -17.01
N ASN A 338 23.26 -18.77 -17.53
CA ASN A 338 23.84 -19.54 -18.63
C ASN A 338 24.94 -20.50 -18.15
N GLY A 339 25.06 -20.77 -16.84
CA GLY A 339 26.05 -21.70 -16.29
C GLY A 339 27.49 -21.17 -16.25
N ARG A 340 27.70 -19.91 -16.63
CA ARG A 340 29.02 -19.26 -16.81
C ARG A 340 29.39 -18.27 -15.71
N GLY A 341 28.61 -18.23 -14.63
CA GLY A 341 28.84 -17.29 -13.52
C GLY A 341 30.21 -17.42 -12.83
N HIS A 342 30.87 -18.59 -12.93
CA HIS A 342 32.19 -18.84 -12.34
C HIS A 342 33.33 -18.10 -13.06
N GLU A 343 33.09 -17.53 -14.24
CA GLU A 343 34.10 -16.82 -15.06
C GLU A 343 34.29 -15.34 -14.67
N LEU A 344 33.52 -14.88 -13.68
CA LEU A 344 33.61 -13.54 -13.08
C LEU A 344 33.83 -13.57 -11.55
N PRO A 345 34.88 -14.25 -11.04
CA PRO A 345 35.12 -14.33 -9.61
C PRO A 345 35.44 -12.95 -8.99
N GLU A 346 36.20 -12.10 -9.68
CA GLU A 346 36.57 -10.77 -9.19
C GLU A 346 35.36 -9.84 -9.08
N ALA A 347 34.41 -9.92 -10.03
CA ALA A 347 33.16 -9.16 -9.95
C ALA A 347 32.33 -9.60 -8.74
N LEU A 348 32.24 -10.91 -8.47
CA LEU A 348 31.56 -11.43 -7.28
C LEU A 348 32.23 -10.98 -5.97
N ASP A 349 33.56 -10.97 -5.92
CA ASP A 349 34.32 -10.46 -4.78
C ASP A 349 34.05 -8.96 -4.54
N TRP A 350 33.99 -8.17 -5.61
CA TRP A 350 33.66 -6.75 -5.50
C TRP A 350 32.21 -6.51 -5.07
N ILE A 351 31.25 -7.27 -5.59
CA ILE A 351 29.84 -7.24 -5.14
C ILE A 351 29.75 -7.55 -3.64
N HIS A 352 30.50 -8.55 -3.16
CA HIS A 352 30.59 -8.85 -1.73
C HIS A 352 31.14 -7.66 -0.94
N ALA A 353 32.22 -7.05 -1.39
CA ALA A 353 32.82 -5.89 -0.74
C ALA A 353 31.86 -4.69 -0.67
N VAL A 354 31.13 -4.40 -1.76
CA VAL A 354 30.10 -3.35 -1.82
C VAL A 354 28.99 -3.60 -0.80
N LEU A 355 28.49 -4.84 -0.73
CA LEU A 355 27.46 -5.25 0.23
C LEU A 355 27.96 -5.14 1.68
N HIS A 356 29.17 -5.65 1.93
CA HIS A 356 29.79 -5.65 3.25
C HIS A 356 30.03 -4.23 3.78
N ALA A 357 30.59 -3.36 2.94
CA ALA A 357 30.93 -1.98 3.29
C ALA A 357 29.76 -1.00 3.23
N ARG A 358 28.56 -1.44 2.80
CA ARG A 358 27.39 -0.57 2.54
C ARG A 358 27.65 0.51 1.49
N ALA A 359 28.57 0.25 0.56
CA ALA A 359 28.99 1.24 -0.43
C ALA A 359 27.87 1.66 -1.41
N TYR A 360 26.76 0.92 -1.44
CA TYR A 360 25.60 1.21 -2.26
C TYR A 360 24.58 2.16 -1.59
N GLU A 361 24.70 2.47 -0.29
CA GLU A 361 23.62 3.08 0.50
C GLU A 361 23.07 4.39 -0.08
N HIS A 362 23.95 5.22 -0.66
CA HIS A 362 23.60 6.51 -1.29
C HIS A 362 23.42 6.42 -2.81
N GLY A 363 23.22 5.23 -3.35
CA GLY A 363 23.21 4.95 -4.78
C GLY A 363 24.60 4.70 -5.34
N THR A 364 24.66 4.49 -6.65
CA THR A 364 25.86 4.16 -7.42
C THR A 364 26.02 5.16 -8.57
N LEU A 365 26.99 4.96 -9.48
CA LEU A 365 27.22 5.90 -10.58
C LEU A 365 25.94 6.14 -11.40
N TYR A 366 25.26 5.06 -11.77
CA TYR A 366 24.06 5.11 -12.62
C TYR A 366 22.75 4.97 -11.87
N PHE A 367 22.72 4.47 -10.63
CA PHE A 367 21.48 4.21 -9.90
C PHE A 367 21.38 5.14 -8.70
N PRO A 368 20.44 6.10 -8.67
CA PRO A 368 20.40 7.13 -7.63
C PRO A 368 19.97 6.58 -6.27
N ALA A 369 19.24 5.46 -6.22
CA ALA A 369 18.79 4.83 -4.98
C ALA A 369 19.61 3.57 -4.68
N GLY A 370 20.11 3.45 -3.44
CA GLY A 370 20.84 2.26 -3.01
C GLY A 370 20.01 0.97 -3.01
N ASP A 371 18.69 1.10 -2.91
CA ASP A 371 17.77 -0.04 -2.97
C ASP A 371 17.82 -0.75 -4.35
N ALA A 372 18.28 -0.08 -5.41
CA ALA A 372 18.52 -0.72 -6.71
C ALA A 372 19.58 -1.83 -6.61
N PHE A 373 20.69 -1.59 -5.90
CA PHE A 373 21.72 -2.61 -5.72
C PHE A 373 21.17 -3.85 -5.01
N LEU A 374 20.39 -3.67 -3.94
CA LEU A 374 19.77 -4.78 -3.21
C LEU A 374 18.72 -5.52 -4.05
N PHE A 375 17.93 -4.80 -4.84
CA PHE A 375 16.98 -5.40 -5.77
C PHE A 375 17.67 -6.26 -6.84
N PHE A 376 18.71 -5.75 -7.48
CA PHE A 376 19.46 -6.53 -8.47
C PHE A 376 20.20 -7.70 -7.83
N LEU A 377 20.75 -7.52 -6.63
CA LEU A 377 21.42 -8.60 -5.91
C LEU A 377 20.43 -9.71 -5.54
N ALA A 378 19.22 -9.37 -5.10
CA ALA A 378 18.17 -10.35 -4.82
C ALA A 378 17.94 -11.30 -6.02
N ARG A 379 17.90 -10.75 -7.25
CA ARG A 379 17.76 -11.53 -8.49
C ARG A 379 18.92 -12.48 -8.72
N LEU A 380 20.16 -12.02 -8.47
CA LEU A 380 21.34 -12.89 -8.55
C LEU A 380 21.25 -14.05 -7.55
N LEU A 381 20.83 -13.77 -6.31
CA LEU A 381 20.67 -14.81 -5.28
C LEU A 381 19.53 -15.78 -5.62
N ASP A 382 18.49 -15.33 -6.30
CA ASP A 382 17.37 -16.17 -6.74
C ASP A 382 17.80 -17.20 -7.81
N VAL A 383 18.78 -16.86 -8.66
CA VAL A 383 19.23 -17.74 -9.77
C VAL A 383 20.49 -18.54 -9.45
N SER A 384 21.24 -18.20 -8.39
CA SER A 384 22.52 -18.83 -8.07
C SER A 384 22.59 -19.31 -6.61
N PRO A 385 22.38 -20.62 -6.35
CA PRO A 385 22.51 -21.21 -5.03
C PRO A 385 23.91 -21.01 -4.41
N ALA A 386 24.97 -21.07 -5.24
CA ALA A 386 26.35 -20.85 -4.78
C ALA A 386 26.57 -19.41 -4.29
N VAL A 387 26.04 -18.41 -5.02
CA VAL A 387 26.13 -17.01 -4.57
C VAL A 387 25.23 -16.77 -3.35
N ARG A 388 24.04 -17.38 -3.30
CA ARG A 388 23.16 -17.35 -2.11
C ARG A 388 23.84 -17.93 -0.87
N GLN A 389 24.55 -19.05 -1.00
CA GLN A 389 25.32 -19.61 0.10
C GLN A 389 26.39 -18.64 0.61
N ARG A 390 27.05 -17.91 -0.30
CA ARG A 390 28.12 -16.97 0.03
C ARG A 390 27.61 -15.65 0.63
N LEU A 391 26.57 -15.06 0.05
CA LEU A 391 26.13 -13.69 0.36
C LEU A 391 24.79 -13.60 1.08
N GLY A 392 23.98 -14.66 1.09
CA GLY A 392 22.58 -14.61 1.51
C GLY A 392 22.36 -14.13 2.95
N LYS A 393 23.22 -14.56 3.89
CA LYS A 393 23.16 -14.09 5.28
C LYS A 393 23.42 -12.59 5.38
N LEU A 394 24.52 -12.13 4.79
CA LEU A 394 24.90 -10.72 4.79
C LEU A 394 23.87 -9.85 4.05
N PHE A 395 23.30 -10.36 2.96
CA PHE A 395 22.22 -9.71 2.22
C PHE A 395 20.99 -9.51 3.10
N ALA A 396 20.54 -10.54 3.81
CA ALA A 396 19.39 -10.43 4.71
C ALA A 396 19.64 -9.41 5.85
N GLU A 397 20.84 -9.41 6.44
CA GLU A 397 21.25 -8.41 7.44
C GLU A 397 21.17 -6.98 6.88
N ARG A 398 21.74 -6.75 5.69
CA ARG A 398 21.73 -5.45 5.03
C ARG A 398 20.32 -4.97 4.64
N VAL A 399 19.45 -5.88 4.20
CA VAL A 399 18.06 -5.55 3.88
C VAL A 399 17.27 -5.21 5.15
N GLN A 400 17.46 -5.97 6.23
CA GLN A 400 16.83 -5.69 7.53
C GLN A 400 17.25 -4.32 8.08
N GLU A 401 18.53 -3.96 7.96
CA GLU A 401 19.04 -2.62 8.33
C GLU A 401 18.32 -1.52 7.54
N ARG A 402 18.17 -1.69 6.22
CA ARG A 402 17.48 -0.72 5.35
C ARG A 402 16.00 -0.55 5.70
N CYS A 403 15.29 -1.64 5.98
CA CYS A 403 13.87 -1.60 6.39
C CYS A 403 13.66 -1.01 7.79
N SER A 404 14.67 -1.08 8.65
CA SER A 404 14.58 -0.57 10.03
C SER A 404 14.96 0.91 10.12
N ALA A 405 15.73 1.42 9.17
CA ALA A 405 16.03 2.83 9.05
C ALA A 405 14.84 3.60 8.46
N ASP A 406 14.58 4.82 8.94
CA ASP A 406 13.69 5.81 8.29
C ASP A 406 14.35 6.34 7.00
N SER A 407 14.70 5.42 6.11
CA SER A 407 15.66 5.65 5.04
C SER A 407 15.07 6.33 3.80
N GLY A 408 13.84 6.84 3.89
CA GLY A 408 13.15 7.56 2.83
C GLY A 408 13.20 6.83 1.47
N GLY A 409 13.03 7.61 0.41
CA GLY A 409 13.07 7.13 -0.98
C GLY A 409 11.80 7.46 -1.74
N ASP A 410 11.90 7.44 -3.06
CA ASP A 410 10.71 7.48 -3.92
C ASP A 410 10.01 6.11 -3.91
N ALA A 411 8.83 6.04 -4.54
CA ALA A 411 8.03 4.82 -4.57
C ALA A 411 8.77 3.64 -5.24
N LEU A 412 9.69 3.90 -6.18
CA LEU A 412 10.46 2.86 -6.85
C LEU A 412 11.52 2.27 -5.92
N ALA A 413 12.26 3.11 -5.21
CA ALA A 413 13.23 2.68 -4.21
C ALA A 413 12.57 1.84 -3.11
N LEU A 414 11.39 2.25 -2.65
CA LEU A 414 10.63 1.52 -1.65
C LEU A 414 10.10 0.17 -2.19
N ALA A 415 9.60 0.14 -3.43
CA ALA A 415 9.21 -1.10 -4.08
C ALA A 415 10.38 -2.08 -4.25
N MET A 416 11.56 -1.60 -4.65
CA MET A 416 12.80 -2.38 -4.73
C MET A 416 13.18 -2.98 -3.38
N ARG A 417 13.10 -2.19 -2.31
CA ARG A 417 13.42 -2.63 -0.95
C ARG A 417 12.45 -3.70 -0.46
N VAL A 418 11.14 -3.49 -0.62
CA VAL A 418 10.11 -4.47 -0.24
C VAL A 418 10.29 -5.78 -1.02
N ALA A 419 10.59 -5.69 -2.32
CA ALA A 419 10.86 -6.88 -3.14
C ALA A 419 12.14 -7.63 -2.71
N ALA A 420 13.21 -6.90 -2.38
CA ALA A 420 14.45 -7.48 -1.86
C ALA A 420 14.25 -8.13 -0.47
N ALA A 421 13.50 -7.47 0.42
CA ALA A 421 13.13 -8.01 1.73
C ALA A 421 12.35 -9.31 1.60
N ALA A 422 11.39 -9.37 0.69
CA ALA A 422 10.66 -10.59 0.44
C ALA A 422 11.54 -11.75 -0.04
N SER A 423 12.51 -11.51 -0.94
CA SER A 423 13.49 -12.53 -1.37
C SER A 423 14.43 -12.98 -0.24
N ALA A 424 14.70 -12.10 0.74
CA ALA A 424 15.49 -12.41 1.93
C ALA A 424 14.70 -13.13 3.04
N GLY A 425 13.37 -13.26 2.93
CA GLY A 425 12.52 -13.72 4.02
C GLY A 425 12.35 -12.70 5.16
N VAL A 426 12.63 -11.42 4.89
CA VAL A 426 12.49 -10.31 5.84
C VAL A 426 11.11 -9.66 5.66
N ARG A 427 10.33 -9.57 6.75
CA ARG A 427 9.00 -8.97 6.72
C ARG A 427 9.05 -7.45 6.86
N ALA A 428 9.06 -6.75 5.73
CA ALA A 428 9.09 -5.28 5.65
C ALA A 428 7.69 -4.64 5.76
N ALA A 429 6.99 -4.86 6.88
CA ALA A 429 5.59 -4.43 7.05
C ALA A 429 5.40 -2.90 6.90
N ARG A 430 6.24 -2.11 7.59
CA ARG A 430 6.18 -0.65 7.54
C ARG A 430 6.46 -0.10 6.13
N ASP A 431 7.46 -0.63 5.46
CA ASP A 431 7.79 -0.23 4.08
C ASP A 431 6.65 -0.57 3.11
N CYS A 432 6.00 -1.73 3.28
CA CYS A 432 4.84 -2.09 2.46
C CYS A 432 3.64 -1.16 2.74
N GLU A 433 3.40 -0.79 3.99
CA GLU A 433 2.35 0.18 4.36
C GLU A 433 2.63 1.56 3.75
N TRP A 434 3.86 2.04 3.84
CA TRP A 434 4.28 3.29 3.19
C TRP A 434 4.15 3.23 1.68
N LEU A 435 4.57 2.13 1.06
CA LEU A 435 4.42 1.94 -0.37
C LEU A 435 2.94 2.04 -0.77
N ARG A 436 2.03 1.36 -0.08
CA ARG A 436 0.58 1.45 -0.33
C ARG A 436 0.05 2.87 -0.15
N ALA A 437 0.53 3.59 0.86
CA ALA A 437 0.13 4.97 1.13
C ALA A 437 0.59 5.97 0.05
N MET A 438 1.64 5.65 -0.71
CA MET A 438 2.12 6.47 -1.82
C MET A 438 1.31 6.31 -3.11
N GLN A 439 0.37 5.36 -3.20
CA GLN A 439 -0.40 5.14 -4.41
C GLN A 439 -1.31 6.34 -4.71
N GLU A 440 -1.27 6.83 -5.94
CA GLU A 440 -2.06 7.97 -6.39
C GLU A 440 -3.53 7.57 -6.66
N GLU A 441 -4.39 8.58 -6.82
CA GLU A 441 -5.82 8.37 -7.08
C GLU A 441 -6.10 7.66 -8.40
N ASP A 442 -5.22 7.83 -9.40
CA ASP A 442 -5.32 7.16 -10.70
C ASP A 442 -5.03 5.65 -10.64
N GLY A 443 -4.54 5.16 -9.50
CA GLY A 443 -4.17 3.76 -9.29
C GLY A 443 -2.68 3.45 -9.53
N ALA A 444 -1.90 4.39 -10.04
CA ALA A 444 -0.47 4.21 -10.21
C ALA A 444 0.32 4.66 -8.98
N TRP A 445 1.63 4.45 -9.02
CA TRP A 445 2.56 5.07 -8.09
C TRP A 445 3.23 6.29 -8.73
N PRO A 446 3.66 7.28 -7.93
CA PRO A 446 4.44 8.41 -8.41
C PRO A 446 5.67 7.98 -9.18
N ILE A 447 6.17 8.83 -10.08
CA ILE A 447 7.40 8.57 -10.80
C ILE A 447 8.56 8.33 -9.83
N GLY A 448 9.29 7.23 -10.05
CA GLY A 448 10.51 6.92 -9.31
C GLY A 448 11.70 6.86 -10.26
N PHE A 449 12.88 7.23 -9.79
CA PHE A 449 14.06 7.44 -10.61
C PHE A 449 14.94 6.19 -10.64
N ILE A 450 14.88 5.44 -11.74
CA ILE A 450 15.61 4.18 -11.91
C ILE A 450 17.11 4.41 -12.15
N CYS A 451 17.46 5.40 -12.98
CA CYS A 451 18.86 5.65 -13.33
C CYS A 451 19.16 7.14 -13.49
N ARG A 452 20.44 7.48 -13.70
CA ARG A 452 20.93 8.82 -13.99
C ARG A 452 22.09 8.79 -14.98
N TYR A 453 22.32 9.88 -15.70
CA TYR A 453 23.51 9.99 -16.55
C TYR A 453 24.80 10.15 -15.72
N GLY A 454 25.77 9.26 -15.92
CA GLY A 454 27.01 9.23 -15.13
C GLY A 454 27.87 10.50 -15.17
N SER A 455 27.77 11.35 -16.19
CA SER A 455 28.53 12.62 -16.29
C SER A 455 27.70 13.87 -15.99
N GLY A 456 26.38 13.78 -16.00
CA GLY A 456 25.49 14.95 -15.86
C GLY A 456 24.52 14.88 -14.69
N GLY A 457 24.38 13.73 -14.04
CA GLY A 457 23.49 13.54 -12.88
C GLY A 457 21.99 13.60 -13.18
N VAL A 458 21.59 14.01 -14.39
CA VAL A 458 20.19 14.02 -14.88
C VAL A 458 19.56 12.66 -14.60
N LYS A 459 18.51 12.66 -13.79
CA LYS A 459 17.81 11.44 -13.39
C LYS A 459 16.77 11.08 -14.44
N ILE A 460 16.55 9.78 -14.60
CA ILE A 460 15.56 9.19 -15.49
C ILE A 460 14.61 8.39 -14.61
N GLY A 461 13.34 8.76 -14.63
CA GLY A 461 12.28 8.07 -13.92
C GLY A 461 11.26 7.45 -14.85
N ASN A 462 10.52 6.47 -14.36
CA ASN A 462 9.49 5.80 -15.14
C ASN A 462 8.30 5.41 -14.24
N LYS A 463 7.15 6.07 -14.45
CA LYS A 463 5.94 5.84 -13.66
C LYS A 463 5.38 4.42 -13.83
N GLY A 464 5.45 3.87 -15.04
CA GLY A 464 5.00 2.51 -15.32
C GLY A 464 5.87 1.44 -14.67
N LEU A 465 7.19 1.61 -14.70
CA LEU A 465 8.12 0.73 -14.00
C LEU A 465 7.91 0.80 -12.49
N THR A 466 7.76 2.00 -11.92
CA THR A 466 7.45 2.15 -10.49
C THR A 466 6.17 1.39 -10.13
N THR A 467 5.13 1.55 -10.94
CA THR A 467 3.83 0.90 -10.73
C THR A 467 3.93 -0.62 -10.85
N ALA A 468 4.59 -1.13 -11.89
CA ALA A 468 4.81 -2.56 -12.10
C ALA A 468 5.60 -3.18 -10.93
N LEU A 469 6.65 -2.49 -10.48
CA LEU A 469 7.48 -2.97 -9.37
C LEU A 469 6.77 -2.89 -8.03
N ALA A 470 5.96 -1.86 -7.79
CA ALA A 470 5.14 -1.75 -6.58
C ALA A 470 4.14 -2.91 -6.49
N VAL A 471 3.47 -3.26 -7.59
CA VAL A 471 2.58 -4.43 -7.66
C VAL A 471 3.34 -5.73 -7.35
N ALA A 472 4.49 -5.94 -7.98
CA ALA A 472 5.29 -7.14 -7.74
C ALA A 472 5.81 -7.22 -6.29
N ALA A 473 6.25 -6.10 -5.72
CA ALA A 473 6.72 -6.02 -4.35
C ALA A 473 5.61 -6.32 -3.34
N ILE A 474 4.42 -5.74 -3.53
CA ILE A 474 3.24 -5.99 -2.70
C ILE A 474 2.86 -7.49 -2.73
N ARG A 475 2.79 -8.08 -3.93
CA ARG A 475 2.49 -9.52 -4.08
C ARG A 475 3.51 -10.41 -3.38
N LYS A 476 4.80 -10.11 -3.54
CA LYS A 476 5.87 -10.85 -2.87
C LYS A 476 5.80 -10.73 -1.35
N TYR A 477 5.48 -9.54 -0.83
CA TYR A 477 5.28 -9.33 0.60
C TYR A 477 4.07 -10.12 1.14
N GLU A 478 2.94 -10.10 0.42
CA GLU A 478 1.73 -10.84 0.82
C GLU A 478 1.94 -12.36 0.79
N ALA A 479 2.80 -12.87 -0.09
CA ALA A 479 3.14 -14.29 -0.16
C ALA A 479 3.97 -14.79 1.05
N LEU A 480 4.55 -13.88 1.85
CA LEU A 480 5.23 -14.22 3.10
C LEU A 480 4.28 -14.34 4.31
N ALA A 481 3.00 -13.97 4.14
CA ALA A 481 2.07 -13.73 5.25
C ALA A 481 1.49 -14.99 5.88
#